data_AF-V5HCT5-F1
#
_entry.id   AF-V5HCT5-F1
#
_cell.length_a   1.000
_cell.length_b   1.000
_cell.length_c   1.000
_cell.angle_alpha   90.00
_cell.angle_beta   90.00
_cell.angle_gamma   90.00
#
_symmetry.space_group_name_H-M   'P 1'
#
loop_
_entity.id
_entity.type
_entity.pdbx_description
1 polymer ?
#
loop_
_entity_poly.entity_id
_entity_poly.type
_entity_poly.pdbx_seq_one_letter_code
_entity_poly.pdbx_strand_id
1 'polypeptide(L)'
;MQRKTSKMKFRTATYIFLASALILPTEGAEKEMAKLNERDNVCHTADCVKVGIELSRSINRTINPCTDFYDYVCKNWEASNPIPSYVPSYGQLGRVIDQLAVDIKGILEELSPKEEDQTLEDKIGQAYKSCMQNGSKVEQMSQLRNALKKFHIYEWPLEKPTNESNLTHWTNILPVK
;
A
#
# COMPACT_ATOMS: atom_id res chain seq x y z
N MET A 1 17.38 40.26 -41.19
CA MET A 1 17.46 39.49 -42.46
C MET A 1 18.12 38.15 -42.15
N GLN A 2 17.68 36.95 -42.48
CA GLN A 2 16.53 36.36 -43.19
C GLN A 2 16.46 34.88 -42.71
N ARG A 3 15.32 34.36 -42.24
CA ARG A 3 15.11 32.92 -41.96
C ARG A 3 14.98 32.18 -43.30
N LYS A 4 15.91 31.28 -43.64
CA LYS A 4 15.75 30.35 -44.76
C LYS A 4 14.77 29.24 -44.37
N THR A 5 13.52 29.34 -44.84
CA THR A 5 12.57 28.24 -44.82
C THR A 5 12.82 27.35 -46.04
N SER A 6 13.25 26.11 -45.81
CA SER A 6 13.42 25.11 -46.86
C SER A 6 12.05 24.56 -47.26
N LYS A 7 11.61 24.86 -48.50
CA LYS A 7 10.38 24.31 -49.08
C LYS A 7 10.60 22.85 -49.47
N MET A 8 10.22 21.93 -48.58
CA MET A 8 10.16 20.50 -48.88
C MET A 8 9.10 20.25 -49.98
N LYS A 9 9.53 19.65 -51.09
CA LYS A 9 8.78 19.57 -52.35
C LYS A 9 7.59 18.61 -52.22
N PHE A 10 6.38 19.15 -52.37
CA PHE A 10 5.04 18.53 -52.31
C PHE A 10 4.83 17.26 -53.17
N ARG A 11 5.80 16.88 -54.02
CA ARG A 11 5.71 15.71 -54.94
C ARG A 11 6.06 14.39 -54.26
N THR A 12 6.77 14.39 -53.13
CA THR A 12 7.12 13.15 -52.39
C THR A 12 5.97 12.65 -51.52
N ALA A 13 5.11 13.54 -51.02
CA ALA A 13 3.97 13.17 -50.19
C ALA A 13 2.93 12.34 -50.96
N THR A 14 2.73 12.62 -52.26
CA THR A 14 1.76 11.89 -53.09
C THR A 14 2.17 10.44 -53.36
N TYR A 15 3.47 10.16 -53.46
CA TYR A 15 3.98 8.79 -53.64
C TYR A 15 3.84 7.94 -52.38
N ILE A 16 3.96 8.55 -51.20
CA ILE A 16 3.79 7.85 -49.92
C ILE A 16 2.33 7.41 -49.75
N PHE A 17 1.36 8.26 -50.10
CA PHE A 17 -0.06 7.92 -50.06
C PHE A 17 -0.48 6.85 -51.09
N LEU A 18 0.13 6.84 -52.28
CA LEU A 18 -0.16 5.81 -53.29
C LEU A 18 0.47 4.45 -52.94
N ALA A 19 1.64 4.44 -52.30
CA ALA A 19 2.27 3.21 -51.83
C ALA A 19 1.48 2.53 -50.69
N SER A 20 0.81 3.31 -49.82
CA SER A 20 -0.07 2.76 -48.79
C SER A 20 -1.37 2.15 -49.35
N ALA A 21 -1.83 2.57 -50.53
CA ALA A 21 -3.03 2.02 -51.17
C ALA A 21 -2.80 0.65 -51.84
N LEU A 22 -1.54 0.25 -52.06
CA LEU A 22 -1.16 -1.08 -52.58
C LEU A 22 -0.94 -2.12 -51.48
N ILE A 23 -0.98 -1.72 -50.21
CA ILE A 23 -1.06 -2.61 -49.04
C ILE A 23 -2.52 -2.59 -48.56
N LEU A 24 -3.47 -2.88 -49.45
CA LEU A 24 -4.77 -3.34 -48.99
C LEU A 24 -4.54 -4.73 -48.36
N PRO A 25 -4.88 -4.95 -47.07
CA PRO A 25 -4.97 -6.31 -46.57
C PRO A 25 -5.98 -7.04 -47.45
N THR A 26 -5.60 -8.21 -47.94
CA THR A 26 -6.55 -9.09 -48.63
C THR A 26 -7.73 -9.30 -47.69
N GLU A 27 -8.96 -9.32 -48.22
CA GLU A 27 -10.19 -9.59 -47.45
C GLU A 27 -10.11 -10.89 -46.62
N GLY A 28 -9.09 -11.73 -46.86
CA GLY A 28 -8.73 -12.88 -46.03
C GLY A 28 -8.11 -12.52 -44.68
N ALA A 29 -7.27 -11.49 -44.55
CA ALA A 29 -6.64 -11.12 -43.28
C ALA A 29 -7.61 -10.46 -42.30
N GLU A 30 -8.52 -9.60 -42.80
CA GLU A 30 -9.59 -9.02 -41.99
C GLU A 30 -10.62 -10.08 -41.57
N LYS A 31 -10.95 -11.04 -42.45
CA LYS A 31 -11.80 -12.19 -42.08
C LYS A 31 -11.14 -13.14 -41.10
N GLU A 32 -9.82 -13.37 -41.18
CA GLU A 32 -9.06 -14.17 -40.22
C GLU A 32 -9.00 -13.48 -38.84
N MET A 33 -8.75 -12.17 -38.79
CA MET A 33 -8.78 -11.40 -37.53
C MET A 33 -10.20 -11.25 -36.95
N ALA A 34 -11.23 -11.10 -37.78
CA ALA A 34 -12.62 -11.08 -37.34
C ALA A 34 -13.09 -12.45 -36.82
N LYS A 35 -12.61 -13.55 -37.40
CA LYS A 35 -12.92 -14.93 -36.98
C LYS A 35 -12.15 -15.38 -35.73
N LEU A 36 -11.03 -14.73 -35.42
CA LEU A 36 -10.37 -14.80 -34.11
C LEU A 36 -11.15 -14.02 -33.06
N ASN A 37 -11.65 -12.83 -33.41
CA ASN A 37 -12.39 -11.95 -32.50
C ASN A 37 -13.77 -12.51 -32.09
N GLU A 38 -14.46 -13.26 -32.95
CA GLU A 38 -15.73 -13.93 -32.59
C GLU A 38 -15.58 -15.13 -31.63
N ARG A 39 -14.35 -15.63 -31.41
CA ARG A 39 -14.04 -16.72 -30.48
C ARG A 39 -13.18 -16.29 -29.28
N ASP A 40 -12.81 -15.02 -29.21
CA ASP A 40 -12.02 -14.50 -28.11
C ASP A 40 -12.93 -14.20 -26.93
N ASN A 41 -13.19 -15.21 -26.10
CA ASN A 41 -13.81 -15.04 -24.78
C ASN A 41 -12.86 -14.33 -23.79
N VAL A 42 -11.98 -13.47 -24.29
CA VAL A 42 -10.95 -12.76 -23.53
C VAL A 42 -11.50 -11.41 -23.11
N CYS A 43 -11.40 -11.14 -21.81
CA CYS A 43 -11.85 -9.87 -21.26
C CYS A 43 -10.83 -8.76 -21.55
N HIS A 44 -11.29 -7.68 -22.18
CA HIS A 44 -10.48 -6.51 -22.52
C HIS A 44 -10.84 -5.25 -21.71
N THR A 45 -11.63 -5.37 -20.63
CA THR A 45 -11.89 -4.23 -19.74
C THR A 45 -10.59 -3.78 -19.07
N ALA A 46 -10.53 -2.50 -18.67
CA ALA A 46 -9.35 -1.96 -17.99
C ALA A 46 -8.98 -2.77 -16.74
N ASP A 47 -9.97 -3.21 -15.97
CA ASP A 47 -9.77 -4.04 -14.77
C ASP A 47 -9.20 -5.42 -15.12
N CYS A 48 -9.73 -6.08 -16.16
CA CYS A 48 -9.21 -7.36 -16.62
C CYS A 48 -7.75 -7.26 -17.10
N VAL A 49 -7.43 -6.23 -17.87
CA VAL A 49 -6.05 -5.98 -18.34
C VAL A 49 -5.12 -5.72 -17.15
N LYS A 50 -5.55 -4.91 -16.17
CA LYS A 50 -4.78 -4.61 -14.96
C LYS A 50 -4.45 -5.89 -14.17
N VAL A 51 -5.49 -6.66 -13.83
CA VAL A 51 -5.31 -7.91 -13.06
C VAL A 51 -4.48 -8.93 -13.85
N GLY A 52 -4.71 -9.06 -15.15
CA GLY A 52 -3.94 -9.95 -16.03
C GLY A 52 -2.44 -9.61 -16.04
N ILE A 53 -2.09 -8.33 -16.09
CA ILE A 53 -0.69 -7.88 -16.01
C ILE A 53 -0.09 -8.17 -14.63
N GLU A 54 -0.81 -7.88 -13.54
CA GLU A 54 -0.33 -8.14 -12.18
C GLU A 54 -0.08 -9.63 -11.92
N LEU A 55 -1.00 -10.50 -12.36
CA LEU A 55 -0.84 -11.95 -12.28
C LEU A 55 0.35 -12.43 -13.11
N SER A 56 0.47 -11.95 -14.35
CA SER A 56 1.55 -12.34 -15.26
C SER A 56 2.95 -12.02 -14.71
N ARG A 57 3.09 -10.90 -13.99
CA ARG A 57 4.34 -10.52 -13.31
C ARG A 57 4.69 -11.42 -12.12
N SER A 58 3.69 -12.00 -11.47
CA SER A 58 3.87 -12.86 -10.29
C SER A 58 4.31 -14.28 -10.69
N ILE A 59 3.87 -14.75 -11.86
CA ILE A 59 4.14 -16.10 -12.37
C ILE A 59 5.62 -16.27 -12.76
N ASN A 60 6.25 -17.33 -12.25
CA ASN A 60 7.55 -17.81 -12.67
C ASN A 60 7.42 -19.02 -13.62
N ARG A 61 7.51 -18.76 -14.93
CA ARG A 61 7.39 -19.78 -15.98
C ARG A 61 8.56 -20.77 -16.08
N THR A 62 9.62 -20.60 -15.29
CA THR A 62 10.74 -21.56 -15.25
C THR A 62 10.45 -22.77 -14.37
N ILE A 63 9.37 -22.71 -13.58
CA ILE A 63 8.98 -23.75 -12.63
C ILE A 63 7.82 -24.55 -13.22
N ASN A 64 7.81 -25.87 -13.01
CA ASN A 64 6.71 -26.70 -13.46
C ASN A 64 5.54 -26.58 -12.46
N PRO A 65 4.35 -26.10 -12.87
CA PRO A 65 3.20 -25.96 -11.97
C PRO A 65 2.71 -27.28 -11.37
N CYS A 66 2.97 -28.41 -12.03
CA CYS A 66 2.60 -29.74 -11.53
C CYS A 66 3.51 -30.23 -10.40
N THR A 67 4.68 -29.61 -10.21
CA THR A 67 5.64 -29.99 -9.17
C THR A 67 5.66 -28.98 -8.03
N ASP A 68 5.58 -27.68 -8.34
CA ASP A 68 5.48 -26.62 -7.34
C ASP A 68 4.60 -25.48 -7.87
N PHE A 69 3.31 -25.59 -7.61
CA PHE A 69 2.35 -24.58 -8.04
C PHE A 69 2.53 -23.25 -7.29
N TYR A 70 3.02 -23.29 -6.05
CA TYR A 70 3.21 -22.09 -5.25
C TYR A 70 4.32 -21.23 -5.85
N ASP A 71 5.51 -21.79 -6.04
CA ASP A 71 6.61 -21.02 -6.63
C ASP A 71 6.33 -20.68 -8.11
N TYR A 72 5.58 -21.52 -8.84
CA TYR A 72 5.13 -21.15 -10.18
C TYR A 72 4.27 -19.87 -10.19
N VAL A 73 3.38 -19.67 -9.21
CA VAL A 73 2.47 -18.51 -9.19
C VAL A 73 3.01 -17.31 -8.40
N CYS A 74 3.79 -17.55 -7.35
CA CYS A 74 4.14 -16.54 -6.34
C CYS A 74 5.61 -16.11 -6.35
N LYS A 75 6.53 -16.92 -6.90
CA LYS A 75 7.97 -16.71 -6.68
C LYS A 75 8.48 -15.35 -7.13
N ASN A 76 8.01 -14.86 -8.28
CA ASN A 76 8.40 -13.53 -8.75
C ASN A 76 7.73 -12.41 -7.94
N TRP A 77 6.52 -12.66 -7.41
CA TRP A 77 5.87 -11.73 -6.50
C TRP A 77 6.67 -11.58 -5.20
N GLU A 78 7.10 -12.68 -4.58
CA GLU A 78 7.94 -12.64 -3.37
C GLU A 78 9.25 -11.89 -3.59
N ALA A 79 9.92 -12.17 -4.71
CA ALA A 79 11.17 -11.50 -5.07
C ALA A 79 11.02 -9.98 -5.25
N SER A 80 9.83 -9.51 -5.66
CA SER A 80 9.52 -8.09 -5.85
C SER A 80 8.83 -7.43 -4.66
N ASN A 81 8.41 -8.20 -3.65
CA ASN A 81 7.67 -7.73 -2.47
C ASN A 81 8.33 -8.29 -1.19
N PRO A 82 9.54 -7.83 -0.83
CA PRO A 82 10.22 -8.29 0.38
C PRO A 82 9.42 -7.93 1.63
N ILE A 83 9.54 -8.76 2.67
CA ILE A 83 8.84 -8.54 3.94
C ILE A 83 9.33 -7.23 4.59
N PRO A 84 8.44 -6.25 4.82
CA PRO A 84 8.83 -5.02 5.51
C PRO A 84 9.28 -5.27 6.94
N SER A 85 10.21 -4.45 7.46
CA SER A 85 10.79 -4.64 8.80
C SER A 85 9.80 -4.56 9.98
N TYR A 86 8.62 -3.98 9.77
CA TYR A 86 7.59 -3.79 10.79
C TYR A 86 6.62 -4.97 10.91
N VAL A 87 6.72 -5.97 10.03
CA VAL A 87 5.88 -7.18 10.07
C VAL A 87 6.72 -8.46 9.94
N PRO A 88 6.30 -9.56 10.56
CA PRO A 88 6.99 -10.85 10.44
C PRO A 88 6.70 -11.59 9.13
N SER A 89 5.65 -11.18 8.39
CA SER A 89 5.19 -11.83 7.16
C SER A 89 4.52 -10.83 6.24
N TYR A 90 4.65 -11.02 4.92
CA TYR A 90 4.02 -10.15 3.94
C TYR A 90 3.41 -10.94 2.77
N GLY A 91 2.24 -10.50 2.34
CA GLY A 91 1.40 -11.20 1.36
C GLY A 91 0.41 -10.22 0.72
N GLN A 92 -0.51 -10.73 -0.09
CA GLN A 92 -1.54 -9.89 -0.72
C GLN A 92 -2.41 -9.15 0.32
N LEU A 93 -2.77 -9.80 1.43
CA LEU A 93 -3.51 -9.14 2.51
C LEU A 93 -2.70 -8.02 3.16
N GLY A 94 -1.37 -8.19 3.31
CA GLY A 94 -0.48 -7.14 3.80
C GLY A 94 -0.53 -5.91 2.91
N ARG A 95 -0.47 -6.08 1.57
CA ARG A 95 -0.61 -4.97 0.61
C ARG A 95 -1.92 -4.21 0.76
N VAL A 96 -3.03 -4.93 0.97
CA VAL A 96 -4.35 -4.32 1.18
C VAL A 96 -4.39 -3.53 2.49
N ILE A 97 -3.85 -4.10 3.58
CA ILE A 97 -3.78 -3.44 4.89
C ILE A 97 -2.92 -2.19 4.82
N ASP A 98 -1.77 -2.24 4.14
CA ASP A 98 -0.90 -1.06 3.97
C ASP A 98 -1.61 0.06 3.21
N GLN A 99 -2.28 -0.26 2.09
CA GLN A 99 -3.04 0.74 1.34
C GLN A 99 -4.19 1.31 2.17
N LEU A 100 -4.93 0.46 2.89
CA LEU A 100 -5.99 0.88 3.78
C LEU A 100 -5.47 1.82 4.89
N ALA A 101 -4.30 1.53 5.46
CA ALA A 101 -3.68 2.39 6.46
C ALA A 101 -3.31 3.76 5.88
N VAL A 102 -2.83 3.82 4.64
CA VAL A 102 -2.55 5.08 3.92
C VAL A 102 -3.84 5.88 3.71
N ASP A 103 -4.91 5.22 3.27
CA ASP A 103 -6.19 5.90 3.00
C ASP A 103 -6.82 6.43 4.30
N ILE A 104 -6.85 5.61 5.36
CA ILE A 104 -7.33 6.02 6.69
C ILE A 104 -6.49 7.18 7.22
N LYS A 105 -5.16 7.11 7.08
CA LYS A 105 -4.26 8.19 7.49
C LYS A 105 -4.64 9.50 6.79
N GLY A 106 -4.86 9.48 5.47
CA GLY A 106 -5.29 10.67 4.72
C GLY A 106 -6.57 11.29 5.27
N ILE A 107 -7.60 10.46 5.52
CA ILE A 107 -8.87 10.90 6.11
C ILE A 107 -8.65 11.54 7.49
N LEU A 108 -7.84 10.89 8.35
CA LEU A 108 -7.61 11.35 9.72
C LEU A 108 -6.77 12.63 9.80
N GLU A 109 -5.84 12.83 8.86
CA GLU A 109 -5.02 14.05 8.78
C GLU A 109 -5.83 15.29 8.40
N GLU A 110 -6.92 15.12 7.64
CA GLU A 110 -7.82 16.21 7.26
C GLU A 110 -8.75 16.65 8.40
N LEU A 111 -8.91 15.84 9.45
CA LEU A 111 -9.77 16.18 10.59
C LEU A 111 -9.23 17.39 11.36
N SER A 112 -10.12 18.35 11.61
CA SER A 112 -9.86 19.55 12.41
C SER A 112 -10.77 19.56 13.64
N PRO A 113 -10.39 18.82 14.69
CA PRO A 113 -11.27 18.59 15.82
C PRO A 113 -11.44 19.85 16.67
N LYS A 114 -12.65 20.08 17.15
CA LYS A 114 -12.97 21.15 18.10
C LYS A 114 -12.60 20.77 19.52
N GLU A 115 -12.26 21.75 20.35
CA GLU A 115 -11.96 21.52 21.78
C GLU A 115 -13.24 21.36 22.61
N GLU A 116 -14.30 22.11 22.30
CA GLU A 116 -15.58 22.14 23.01
C GLU A 116 -16.73 21.57 22.15
N ASP A 117 -17.79 21.07 22.80
CA ASP A 117 -18.98 20.47 22.16
C ASP A 117 -18.66 19.41 21.08
N GLN A 118 -17.72 18.53 21.43
CA GLN A 118 -17.11 17.55 20.53
C GLN A 118 -18.08 16.52 19.95
N THR A 119 -18.02 16.32 18.64
CA THR A 119 -18.65 15.17 17.95
C THR A 119 -17.79 13.90 18.07
N LEU A 120 -18.27 12.79 17.51
CA LEU A 120 -17.48 11.56 17.43
C LEU A 120 -16.23 11.76 16.56
N GLU A 121 -16.37 12.46 15.44
CA GLU A 121 -15.29 12.79 14.52
C GLU A 121 -14.22 13.67 15.20
N ASP A 122 -14.64 14.64 16.04
CA ASP A 122 -13.71 15.46 16.81
C ASP A 122 -12.85 14.60 17.75
N LYS A 123 -13.47 13.63 18.44
CA LYS A 123 -12.76 12.72 19.35
C LYS A 123 -11.81 11.78 18.62
N ILE A 124 -12.22 11.26 17.47
CA ILE A 124 -11.36 10.42 16.61
C ILE A 124 -10.14 11.24 16.14
N GLY A 125 -10.37 12.48 15.66
CA GLY A 125 -9.32 13.38 15.22
C GLY A 125 -8.34 13.76 16.34
N GLN A 126 -8.84 14.05 17.55
CA GLN A 126 -7.98 14.33 18.71
C GLN A 126 -7.15 13.12 19.10
N ALA A 127 -7.75 11.92 19.15
CA ALA A 127 -7.03 10.70 19.47
C ALA A 127 -5.91 10.42 18.46
N TYR A 128 -6.20 10.60 17.16
CA TYR A 128 -5.19 10.49 16.11
C TYR A 128 -4.05 11.51 16.29
N LYS A 129 -4.37 12.80 16.45
CA LYS A 129 -3.36 13.87 16.62
C LYS A 129 -2.50 13.66 17.86
N SER A 130 -3.11 13.23 18.97
CA SER A 130 -2.39 12.92 20.21
C SER A 130 -1.40 11.76 20.02
N CYS A 131 -1.80 10.71 19.29
CA CYS A 131 -0.93 9.57 18.96
C CYS A 131 0.25 9.97 18.05
N MET A 132 -0.01 10.85 17.06
CA MET A 132 1.00 11.26 16.08
C MET A 132 1.96 12.34 16.61
N GLN A 133 1.63 13.01 17.72
CA GLN A 133 2.51 13.96 18.37
C GLN A 133 3.63 13.24 19.13
N ASN A 134 4.87 13.53 18.77
CA ASN A 134 6.03 13.05 19.52
C ASN A 134 6.22 13.90 20.79
N GLY A 135 5.73 13.40 21.93
CA GLY A 135 6.08 13.95 23.24
C GLY A 135 7.52 13.62 23.64
N SER A 136 8.13 14.42 24.51
CA SER A 136 9.43 14.07 25.08
C SER A 136 9.33 12.80 25.93
N LYS A 137 10.40 12.00 26.02
CA LYS A 137 10.41 10.81 26.91
C LYS A 137 10.06 11.18 28.37
N VAL A 138 10.50 12.36 28.82
CA VAL A 138 10.22 12.85 30.17
C VAL A 138 8.73 13.07 30.37
N GLU A 139 8.07 13.68 29.39
CA GLU A 139 6.64 13.97 29.41
C GLU A 139 5.80 12.69 29.36
N GLN A 140 6.12 11.75 28.47
CA GLN A 140 5.46 10.44 28.38
C GLN A 140 5.57 9.66 29.70
N MET A 141 6.76 9.65 30.30
CA MET A 141 6.97 9.00 31.60
C MET A 141 6.20 9.68 32.74
N SER A 142 6.04 11.01 32.70
CA SER A 142 5.22 11.75 33.65
C SER A 142 3.73 11.39 33.52
N GLN A 143 3.22 11.35 32.28
CA GLN A 143 1.85 10.95 31.98
C GLN A 143 1.56 9.52 32.44
N LEU A 144 2.47 8.58 32.17
CA LEU A 144 2.35 7.19 32.64
C LEU A 144 2.30 7.12 34.17
N ARG A 145 3.20 7.80 34.89
CA ARG A 145 3.18 7.83 36.36
C ARG A 145 1.87 8.40 36.91
N ASN A 146 1.33 9.45 36.28
CA ASN A 146 0.05 10.02 36.69
C ASN A 146 -1.11 9.05 36.47
N ALA A 147 -1.12 8.34 35.34
CA ALA A 147 -2.12 7.30 35.06
C ALA A 147 -2.04 6.14 36.08
N LEU A 148 -0.83 5.65 36.38
CA LEU A 148 -0.63 4.58 37.37
C LEU A 148 -1.14 4.98 38.76
N LYS A 149 -0.80 6.20 39.23
CA LYS A 149 -1.31 6.74 40.51
C LYS A 149 -2.84 6.81 40.56
N LYS A 150 -3.48 7.15 39.44
CA LYS A 150 -4.96 7.18 39.33
C LYS A 150 -5.58 5.79 39.51
N PHE A 151 -4.87 4.74 39.11
CA PHE A 151 -5.28 3.35 39.33
C PHE A 151 -4.71 2.74 40.63
N HIS A 152 -4.24 3.57 41.56
CA HIS A 152 -3.64 3.16 42.84
C HIS A 152 -2.37 2.30 42.70
N ILE A 153 -1.68 2.40 41.57
CA ILE A 153 -0.37 1.79 41.35
C ILE A 153 0.68 2.87 41.63
N TYR A 154 1.17 2.90 42.87
CA TYR A 154 2.10 3.93 43.33
C TYR A 154 3.57 3.58 43.08
N GLU A 155 3.88 2.28 43.03
CA GLU A 155 5.24 1.77 42.95
C GLU A 155 5.32 0.66 41.90
N TRP A 156 6.43 0.65 41.16
CA TRP A 156 6.73 -0.40 40.20
C TRP A 156 7.79 -1.33 40.80
N PRO A 157 7.54 -2.65 40.92
CA PRO A 157 8.45 -3.56 41.64
C PRO A 157 9.87 -3.66 41.07
N LEU A 158 10.08 -3.22 39.82
CA LEU A 158 11.40 -3.18 39.17
C LEU A 158 12.08 -1.80 39.27
N GLU A 159 11.43 -0.78 39.83
CA GLU A 159 12.11 0.48 40.13
C GLU A 159 13.10 0.26 41.29
N LYS A 160 14.30 0.83 41.16
CA LYS A 160 15.30 0.73 42.23
C LYS A 160 14.69 1.28 43.52
N PRO A 161 14.68 0.51 44.62
CA PRO A 161 14.15 1.02 45.87
C PRO A 161 14.97 2.25 46.27
N THR A 162 14.28 3.33 46.62
CA THR A 162 14.91 4.57 47.11
C THR A 162 15.60 4.35 48.46
N ASN A 163 15.23 3.30 49.20
CA ASN A 163 15.88 2.78 50.40
C ASN A 163 15.79 1.24 50.44
N GLU A 164 16.88 0.55 50.80
CA GLU A 164 16.95 -0.92 50.89
C GLU A 164 15.92 -1.52 51.89
N SER A 165 15.41 -0.72 52.83
CA SER A 165 14.35 -1.13 53.77
C SER A 165 12.96 -1.24 53.15
N ASN A 166 12.75 -0.72 51.94
CA ASN A 166 11.48 -0.69 51.24
C ASN A 166 11.50 -1.62 50.00
N LEU A 167 12.02 -2.83 50.17
CA LEU A 167 11.82 -3.89 49.19
C LEU A 167 10.32 -4.21 49.16
N THR A 168 9.62 -3.65 48.17
CA THR A 168 8.23 -3.99 47.90
C THR A 168 8.15 -5.46 47.53
N HIS A 169 7.70 -6.27 48.49
CA HIS A 169 7.39 -7.67 48.23
C HIS A 169 6.24 -7.69 47.22
N TRP A 170 6.41 -8.41 46.10
CA TRP A 170 5.47 -8.44 44.95
C TRP A 170 4.03 -8.78 45.34
N THR A 171 3.84 -9.42 46.49
CA THR A 171 2.54 -9.73 47.10
C THR A 171 1.74 -8.51 47.57
N ASN A 172 2.38 -7.34 47.73
CA ASN A 172 1.75 -6.13 48.28
C ASN A 172 1.28 -5.14 47.19
N ILE A 173 1.47 -5.48 45.92
CA ILE A 173 1.28 -4.57 44.78
C ILE A 173 -0.12 -4.70 44.18
N LEU A 174 -0.78 -5.84 44.41
CA LEU A 174 -2.17 -6.02 44.04
C LEU A 174 -3.05 -5.82 45.28
N PRO A 175 -4.12 -5.00 45.19
CA PRO A 175 -5.06 -4.88 46.30
C PRO A 175 -5.66 -6.27 46.56
N VAL A 176 -5.35 -6.81 47.73
CA VAL A 176 -6.04 -7.98 48.27
C VAL A 176 -7.49 -7.53 48.49
N LYS A 177 -8.42 -8.16 47.76
CA LYS A 177 -9.85 -7.99 47.96
C LYS A 177 -10.28 -8.52 49.32
#